data_AF-A0A2T2U2W3-F1
#
_entry.id   AF-A0A2T2U2W3-F1
#
_cell.length_a   1.000
_cell.length_b   1.000
_cell.length_c   1.000
_cell.angle_alpha   90.00
_cell.angle_beta   90.00
_cell.angle_gamma   90.00
#
_symmetry.space_group_name_H-M   'P 1'
#
loop_
_entity.id
_entity.type
_entity.pdbx_description
1 polymer ?
#
loop_
_entity_poly.entity_id
_entity_poly.type
_entity_poly.pdbx_seq_one_letter_code
_entity_poly.pdbx_strand_id
1 'polypeptide(L)'
;MNLPDFGVLLVESLILLSVGAALVSYFVRGKYADRIKYIFAYTYILKIIVGTIIVRIITGEYGSSFLSIDTQRAAQVAENISQAGILSYGDYVLYGLDWIPYYYAVIFNLTDSNSIYVMAVWSLVASLTVIPIYILAKNLFGEEVSYTSSILVLIYPSFFVFSFIPHKDVLSAFLLSLSALSLIKSKLSTANILLFSLTILGLLTVRPEMIIVLILSYILWRALISGRRLYTSSITWSIIVVSIASYLTYTVLPDMYADSMFSLEGIYARVEDTSNIGSSGGGIQESIIRQNIFIRTLLGSVFLLIKPFPPTETLTGLDLATFLTPSAFAIYFILPFVLYGVWASIKRRDDGTFLIFLAVLTFVAAAAVTGGAAVRYRVQVMPFLLIFASYGYCLPGNKKPLFLGYYLLFVLGVILYISLKAATIF
;
A
#
# COMPACT_ATOMS: atom_id res chain seq x y z
N MET A 1 -6.25 -29.18 -7.39
CA MET A 1 -4.80 -29.41 -7.28
C MET A 1 -4.58 -30.72 -6.56
N ASN A 2 -3.90 -31.66 -7.21
CA ASN A 2 -3.47 -32.89 -6.56
C ASN A 2 -2.27 -32.56 -5.64
N LEU A 3 -1.99 -33.39 -4.63
CA LEU A 3 -0.78 -33.28 -3.78
C LEU A 3 0.54 -33.07 -4.55
N PRO A 4 0.77 -33.66 -5.74
CA PRO A 4 1.97 -33.41 -6.55
C PRO A 4 2.17 -31.93 -6.91
N ASP A 5 1.08 -31.20 -7.18
CA ASP A 5 1.13 -29.81 -7.62
C ASP A 5 1.61 -28.87 -6.50
N PHE A 6 1.41 -29.27 -5.23
CA PHE A 6 1.93 -28.52 -4.09
C PHE A 6 3.45 -28.64 -3.95
N GLY A 7 4.02 -29.81 -4.28
CA GLY A 7 5.46 -30.01 -4.26
C GLY A 7 6.18 -29.13 -5.27
N VAL A 8 5.66 -29.07 -6.51
CA VAL A 8 6.18 -28.21 -7.58
C VAL A 8 6.13 -26.74 -7.17
N LEU A 9 4.98 -26.29 -6.67
CA LEU A 9 4.81 -24.92 -6.16
C LEU A 9 5.83 -24.56 -5.08
N LEU A 10 6.09 -25.47 -4.14
CA LEU A 10 7.02 -25.23 -3.06
C LEU A 10 8.46 -25.09 -3.59
N VAL A 11 8.86 -25.94 -4.54
CA VAL A 11 10.18 -25.84 -5.20
C VAL A 11 10.34 -24.51 -5.95
N GLU A 12 9.34 -24.10 -6.71
CA GLU A 12 9.42 -22.84 -7.48
C GLU A 12 9.34 -21.60 -6.57
N SER A 13 8.59 -21.68 -5.47
CA SER A 13 8.61 -20.67 -4.42
C SER A 13 9.98 -20.56 -3.75
N LEU A 14 10.76 -21.65 -3.67
CA LEU A 14 12.14 -21.59 -3.19
C LEU A 14 13.07 -20.85 -4.16
N ILE A 15 12.82 -20.91 -5.47
CA ILE A 15 13.56 -20.10 -6.46
C ILE A 15 13.29 -18.61 -6.21
N LEU A 16 12.01 -18.21 -6.11
CA LEU A 16 11.65 -16.83 -5.79
C LEU A 16 12.20 -16.37 -4.44
N LEU A 17 12.16 -17.23 -3.43
CA LEU A 17 12.77 -16.99 -2.13
C LEU A 17 14.28 -16.77 -2.25
N SER A 18 14.98 -17.56 -3.07
CA SER A 18 16.43 -17.44 -3.25
C SER A 18 16.81 -16.10 -3.88
N VAL A 19 16.05 -15.65 -4.90
CA VAL A 19 16.21 -14.33 -5.53
C VAL A 19 15.94 -13.23 -4.51
N GLY A 20 14.85 -13.32 -3.75
CA GLY A 20 14.51 -12.37 -2.70
C GLY A 20 15.58 -12.29 -1.60
N ALA A 21 16.05 -13.44 -1.12
CA ALA A 21 17.09 -13.53 -0.09
C ALA A 21 18.43 -12.99 -0.58
N ALA A 22 18.78 -13.19 -1.86
CA ALA A 22 19.96 -12.60 -2.48
C ALA A 22 19.86 -11.06 -2.53
N LEU A 23 18.71 -10.52 -2.93
CA LEU A 23 18.46 -9.07 -2.94
C LEU A 23 18.54 -8.48 -1.53
N VAL A 24 17.86 -9.09 -0.56
CA VAL A 24 17.92 -8.67 0.85
C VAL A 24 19.37 -8.72 1.34
N SER A 25 20.12 -9.77 1.01
CA SER A 25 21.51 -9.89 1.43
C SER A 25 22.43 -8.84 0.81
N TYR A 26 22.17 -8.46 -0.44
CA TYR A 26 22.94 -7.44 -1.12
C TYR A 26 22.72 -6.04 -0.52
N PHE A 27 21.46 -5.70 -0.26
CA PHE A 27 21.04 -4.35 0.14
C PHE A 27 20.98 -4.12 1.66
N VAL A 28 20.64 -5.13 2.45
CA VAL A 28 20.54 -5.04 3.92
C VAL A 28 21.88 -5.43 4.53
N ARG A 29 22.62 -4.43 5.03
CA ARG A 29 23.94 -4.59 5.64
C ARG A 29 24.00 -3.93 7.01
N GLY A 30 24.72 -4.50 7.96
CA GLY A 30 24.91 -3.94 9.30
C GLY A 30 24.65 -4.96 10.41
N LYS A 31 24.57 -4.48 11.66
CA LYS A 31 24.47 -5.29 12.88
C LYS A 31 23.31 -6.27 12.86
N TYR A 32 22.20 -5.90 12.22
CA TYR A 32 20.97 -6.70 12.20
C TYR A 32 20.67 -7.38 10.87
N ALA A 33 21.60 -7.34 9.90
CA ALA A 33 21.35 -7.83 8.55
C ALA A 33 20.92 -9.30 8.51
N ASP A 34 21.64 -10.18 9.21
CA ASP A 34 21.34 -11.62 9.18
C ASP A 34 19.98 -11.94 9.78
N ARG A 35 19.60 -11.25 10.87
CA ARG A 35 18.26 -11.41 11.47
C ARG A 35 17.17 -11.00 10.49
N ILE A 36 17.34 -9.88 9.78
CA ILE A 36 16.36 -9.43 8.78
C ILE A 36 16.25 -10.44 7.64
N LYS A 37 17.36 -11.02 7.16
CA LYS A 37 17.34 -12.08 6.13
C LYS A 37 16.52 -13.28 6.57
N TYR A 38 16.74 -13.77 7.80
CA TYR A 38 15.96 -14.89 8.35
C TYR A 38 14.49 -14.54 8.45
N ILE A 39 14.15 -13.40 9.05
CA ILE A 39 12.75 -12.98 9.21
C ILE A 39 12.07 -12.80 7.85
N PHE A 40 12.76 -12.21 6.87
CA PHE A 40 12.27 -12.11 5.49
C PHE A 40 11.93 -13.49 4.92
N ALA A 41 12.85 -14.45 5.00
CA ALA A 41 12.64 -15.79 4.47
C ALA A 41 11.48 -16.51 5.15
N TYR A 42 11.43 -16.49 6.48
CA TYR A 42 10.33 -17.09 7.24
C TYR A 42 8.98 -16.46 6.90
N THR A 43 8.93 -15.13 6.81
CA THR A 43 7.69 -14.41 6.51
C THR A 43 7.21 -14.71 5.09
N TYR A 44 8.13 -14.75 4.12
CA TYR A 44 7.80 -15.10 2.74
C TYR A 44 7.23 -16.53 2.66
N ILE A 45 7.91 -17.52 3.23
CA ILE A 45 7.43 -18.91 3.26
C ILE A 45 6.06 -19.00 3.94
N LEU A 46 5.89 -18.33 5.08
CA LEU A 46 4.62 -18.30 5.80
C LEU A 46 3.49 -17.72 4.94
N LYS A 47 3.74 -16.62 4.21
CA LYS A 47 2.77 -16.01 3.28
C LYS A 47 2.37 -16.99 2.18
N ILE A 48 3.32 -17.73 1.59
CA ILE A 48 3.03 -18.73 0.56
C ILE A 48 2.18 -19.87 1.12
N ILE A 49 2.55 -20.42 2.28
CA ILE A 49 1.81 -21.52 2.90
C ILE A 49 0.38 -21.08 3.24
N VAL A 50 0.23 -19.97 3.94
CA VAL A 50 -1.09 -19.46 4.35
C VAL A 50 -1.91 -19.04 3.14
N GLY A 51 -1.31 -18.33 2.18
CA GLY A 51 -1.97 -17.94 0.94
C GLY A 51 -2.50 -19.15 0.17
N THR A 52 -1.71 -20.21 0.05
CA THR A 52 -2.13 -21.45 -0.63
C THR A 52 -3.29 -22.14 0.10
N ILE A 53 -3.26 -22.18 1.44
CA ILE A 53 -4.36 -22.74 2.24
C ILE A 53 -5.64 -21.93 2.01
N ILE A 54 -5.54 -20.60 2.09
CA ILE A 54 -6.67 -19.68 1.89
C ILE A 54 -7.26 -19.87 0.49
N VAL A 55 -6.44 -19.85 -0.57
CA VAL A 55 -6.88 -20.08 -1.96
C VAL A 55 -7.62 -21.40 -2.09
N ARG A 56 -7.12 -22.48 -1.50
CA ARG A 56 -7.78 -23.78 -1.57
C ARG A 56 -9.17 -23.78 -0.94
N ILE A 57 -9.30 -23.14 0.23
CA ILE A 57 -10.61 -22.99 0.90
C ILE A 57 -11.57 -22.23 -0.02
N ILE A 58 -11.14 -21.10 -0.57
CA ILE A 58 -11.99 -20.25 -1.41
C ILE A 58 -12.32 -20.93 -2.73
N THR A 59 -11.37 -21.58 -3.38
CA THR A 59 -11.63 -22.32 -4.62
C THR A 59 -12.60 -23.47 -4.38
N GLY A 60 -12.53 -24.12 -3.21
CA GLY A 60 -13.49 -25.14 -2.80
C GLY A 60 -14.90 -24.59 -2.57
N GLU A 61 -15.03 -23.43 -1.95
CA GLU A 61 -16.33 -22.83 -1.61
C GLU A 61 -16.97 -22.04 -2.76
N TYR A 62 -16.16 -21.31 -3.53
CA TYR A 62 -16.63 -20.30 -4.50
C TYR A 62 -16.21 -20.60 -5.95
N GLY A 63 -15.44 -21.66 -6.19
CA GLY A 63 -14.98 -22.04 -7.53
C GLY A 63 -13.95 -21.07 -8.15
N SER A 64 -13.41 -20.13 -7.38
CA SER A 64 -12.43 -19.14 -7.85
C SER A 64 -11.13 -19.19 -7.04
N SER A 65 -10.00 -18.97 -7.70
CA SER A 65 -8.69 -18.87 -7.04
C SER A 65 -8.35 -17.47 -6.52
N PHE A 66 -9.21 -16.47 -6.76
CA PHE A 66 -8.98 -15.10 -6.32
C PHE A 66 -10.10 -14.62 -5.38
N LEU A 67 -9.70 -13.94 -4.30
CA LEU A 67 -10.58 -13.44 -3.24
C LEU A 67 -11.48 -12.27 -3.64
N SER A 68 -11.05 -11.46 -4.60
CA SER A 68 -11.69 -10.18 -4.95
C SER A 68 -12.20 -10.22 -6.39
N ILE A 69 -13.40 -9.68 -6.61
CA ILE A 69 -13.98 -9.52 -7.95
C ILE A 69 -13.02 -8.77 -8.88
N ASP A 70 -12.36 -7.71 -8.38
CA ASP A 70 -11.36 -6.96 -9.14
C ASP A 70 -10.22 -7.87 -9.60
N THR A 71 -9.71 -8.73 -8.71
CA THR A 71 -8.61 -9.65 -9.02
C THR A 71 -9.04 -10.81 -9.93
N GLN A 72 -10.29 -11.26 -9.82
CA GLN A 72 -10.87 -12.27 -10.72
C GLN A 72 -11.01 -11.72 -12.14
N ARG A 73 -11.58 -10.51 -12.29
CA ARG A 73 -11.67 -9.84 -13.59
C ARG A 73 -10.28 -9.60 -14.19
N ALA A 74 -9.33 -9.15 -13.39
CA ALA A 74 -7.96 -8.96 -13.85
C ALA A 74 -7.30 -10.26 -14.31
N ALA A 75 -7.53 -11.37 -13.61
CA ALA A 75 -7.04 -12.69 -14.01
C ALA A 75 -7.70 -13.19 -15.30
N GLN A 76 -9.01 -13.04 -15.45
CA GLN A 76 -9.70 -13.42 -16.69
C GLN A 76 -9.18 -12.64 -17.90
N VAL A 77 -8.99 -11.33 -17.75
CA VAL A 77 -8.39 -10.50 -18.80
C VAL A 77 -6.95 -10.92 -19.07
N ALA A 78 -6.18 -11.23 -18.03
CA ALA A 78 -4.81 -11.69 -18.16
C ALA A 78 -4.68 -13.02 -18.91
N GLU A 79 -5.60 -13.96 -18.68
CA GLU A 79 -5.66 -15.24 -19.38
C GLU A 79 -5.93 -15.01 -20.88
N ASN A 80 -6.88 -14.14 -21.22
CA ASN A 80 -7.14 -13.77 -22.61
C ASN A 80 -5.92 -13.12 -23.27
N ILE A 81 -5.22 -12.23 -22.57
CA ILE A 81 -3.98 -11.60 -23.05
C ILE A 81 -2.87 -12.66 -23.26
N SER A 82 -2.76 -13.63 -22.35
CA SER A 82 -1.77 -14.70 -22.46
C SER A 82 -1.99 -15.59 -23.68
N GLN A 83 -3.25 -15.89 -24.01
CA GLN A 83 -3.62 -16.73 -25.15
C GLN A 83 -3.58 -15.99 -26.50
N ALA A 84 -4.04 -14.73 -26.53
CA ALA A 84 -4.14 -13.94 -27.77
C ALA A 84 -2.85 -13.15 -28.09
N GLY A 85 -1.92 -13.04 -27.15
CA GLY A 85 -0.75 -12.18 -27.24
C GLY A 85 -1.02 -10.73 -26.81
N ILE A 86 0.02 -10.07 -26.26
CA ILE A 86 -0.06 -8.77 -25.57
C ILE A 86 -0.69 -7.64 -26.41
N LEU A 87 -0.56 -7.69 -27.73
CA LEU A 87 -0.99 -6.63 -28.64
C LEU A 87 -2.41 -6.82 -29.19
N SER A 88 -3.05 -7.98 -28.97
CA SER A 88 -4.31 -8.33 -29.63
C SER A 88 -5.57 -7.89 -28.87
N TYR A 89 -5.44 -7.40 -27.63
CA TYR A 89 -6.58 -7.15 -26.74
C TYR A 89 -6.90 -5.65 -26.60
N GLY A 90 -7.11 -4.98 -27.74
CA GLY A 90 -7.29 -3.52 -27.85
C GLY A 90 -8.56 -2.95 -27.23
N ASP A 91 -9.61 -3.75 -27.00
CA ASP A 91 -10.94 -3.22 -26.61
C ASP A 91 -11.19 -3.20 -25.09
N TYR A 92 -10.42 -3.93 -24.28
CA TYR A 92 -10.55 -3.89 -22.81
C TYR A 92 -9.67 -2.82 -22.14
N VAL A 93 -8.77 -2.18 -22.91
CA VAL A 93 -7.98 -1.01 -22.47
C VAL A 93 -8.89 0.18 -22.11
N LEU A 94 -10.15 0.15 -22.55
CA LEU A 94 -11.16 1.20 -22.38
C LEU A 94 -11.72 1.34 -20.94
N TYR A 95 -11.52 0.39 -20.03
CA TYR A 95 -12.05 0.48 -18.65
C TYR A 95 -11.12 1.14 -17.62
N GLY A 96 -10.19 1.97 -18.11
CA GLY A 96 -9.19 2.69 -17.31
C GLY A 96 -7.89 1.90 -17.25
N LEU A 97 -6.76 2.59 -17.42
CA LEU A 97 -5.39 2.06 -17.48
C LEU A 97 -4.98 1.25 -16.23
N ASP A 98 -5.59 0.10 -15.99
CA ASP A 98 -5.16 -0.84 -14.97
C ASP A 98 -4.23 -1.84 -15.64
N TRP A 99 -2.92 -1.71 -15.41
CA TRP A 99 -1.92 -2.60 -16.00
C TRP A 99 -1.78 -3.92 -15.24
N ILE A 100 -2.51 -4.11 -14.14
CA ILE A 100 -2.49 -5.37 -13.37
C ILE A 100 -2.75 -6.62 -14.23
N PRO A 101 -3.74 -6.64 -15.16
CA PRO A 101 -3.95 -7.79 -16.04
C PRO A 101 -2.73 -8.10 -16.92
N TYR A 102 -1.97 -7.09 -17.36
CA TYR A 102 -0.75 -7.31 -18.13
C TYR A 102 0.36 -7.93 -17.28
N TYR A 103 0.52 -7.49 -16.03
CA TYR A 103 1.47 -8.12 -15.11
C TYR A 103 1.10 -9.59 -14.84
N TYR A 104 -0.19 -9.88 -14.67
CA TYR A 104 -0.66 -11.25 -14.53
C TYR A 104 -0.44 -12.06 -15.81
N ALA A 105 -0.67 -11.48 -16.99
CA ALA A 105 -0.50 -12.16 -18.27
C ALA A 105 0.94 -12.60 -18.50
N VAL A 106 1.91 -11.76 -18.10
CA VAL A 106 3.34 -12.14 -18.13
C VAL A 106 3.59 -13.36 -17.24
N ILE A 107 2.99 -13.42 -16.05
CA ILE A 107 3.12 -14.58 -15.15
C ILE A 107 2.42 -15.79 -15.76
N PHE A 108 1.19 -15.66 -16.24
CA PHE A 108 0.40 -16.73 -16.84
C PHE A 108 1.06 -17.33 -18.09
N ASN A 109 1.73 -16.52 -18.91
CA ASN A 109 2.55 -16.99 -20.03
C ASN A 109 3.73 -17.86 -19.61
N LEU A 110 4.25 -17.68 -18.39
CA LEU A 110 5.37 -18.44 -17.86
C LEU A 110 4.93 -19.65 -17.03
N THR A 111 3.66 -19.69 -16.59
CA THR A 111 3.18 -20.62 -15.57
C THR A 111 1.84 -21.26 -15.91
N ASP A 112 1.48 -21.33 -17.20
CA ASP A 112 0.25 -21.95 -17.70
C ASP A 112 -1.02 -21.50 -16.95
N SER A 113 -1.21 -20.17 -16.85
CA SER A 113 -2.37 -19.54 -16.20
C SER A 113 -2.59 -19.89 -14.71
N ASN A 114 -1.57 -20.39 -14.01
CA ASN A 114 -1.70 -20.74 -12.60
C ASN A 114 -1.65 -19.50 -11.67
N SER A 115 -2.79 -19.21 -11.04
CA SER A 115 -3.03 -18.08 -10.13
C SER A 115 -2.12 -18.05 -8.89
N ILE A 116 -1.61 -19.20 -8.45
CA ILE A 116 -0.77 -19.26 -7.25
C ILE A 116 0.57 -18.54 -7.48
N TYR A 117 1.10 -18.57 -8.70
CA TYR A 117 2.33 -17.83 -9.03
C TYR A 117 2.15 -16.32 -8.96
N VAL A 118 0.98 -15.82 -9.33
CA VAL A 118 0.65 -14.41 -9.16
C VAL A 118 0.74 -14.04 -7.68
N MET A 119 0.19 -14.87 -6.79
CA MET A 119 0.29 -14.64 -5.34
C MET A 119 1.72 -14.79 -4.81
N ALA A 120 2.50 -15.72 -5.36
CA ALA A 120 3.89 -15.89 -4.98
C ALA A 120 4.76 -14.68 -5.34
N VAL A 121 4.54 -14.10 -6.53
CA VAL A 121 5.18 -12.85 -6.97
C VAL A 121 4.73 -11.68 -6.09
N TRP A 122 3.42 -11.54 -5.82
CA TRP A 122 2.93 -10.46 -4.95
C TRP A 122 3.43 -10.59 -3.52
N SER A 123 3.54 -11.80 -2.99
CA SER A 123 4.14 -12.08 -1.69
C SER A 123 5.61 -11.71 -1.64
N LEU A 124 6.32 -11.89 -2.75
CA LEU A 124 7.71 -11.47 -2.88
C LEU A 124 7.80 -9.94 -2.87
N VAL A 125 7.00 -9.24 -3.68
CA VAL A 125 6.95 -7.76 -3.72
C VAL A 125 6.61 -7.18 -2.34
N ALA A 126 5.59 -7.72 -1.67
CA ALA A 126 5.21 -7.33 -0.32
C ALA A 126 6.39 -7.44 0.65
N SER A 127 7.13 -8.55 0.58
CA SER A 127 8.26 -8.82 1.47
C SER A 127 9.48 -7.97 1.10
N LEU A 128 9.72 -7.71 -0.19
CA LEU A 128 10.81 -6.86 -0.68
C LEU A 128 10.64 -5.38 -0.30
N THR A 129 9.43 -4.96 0.07
CA THR A 129 9.19 -3.62 0.68
C THR A 129 10.06 -3.38 1.91
N VAL A 130 10.54 -4.44 2.59
CA VAL A 130 11.50 -4.32 3.69
C VAL A 130 12.80 -3.62 3.27
N ILE A 131 13.26 -3.80 2.03
CA ILE A 131 14.55 -3.27 1.56
C ILE A 131 14.56 -1.73 1.55
N PRO A 132 13.67 -1.03 0.80
CA PRO A 132 13.66 0.42 0.81
C PRO A 132 13.40 0.98 2.21
N ILE A 133 12.58 0.31 3.02
CA ILE A 133 12.27 0.75 4.38
C ILE A 133 13.45 0.62 5.33
N TYR A 134 14.19 -0.49 5.26
CA TYR A 134 15.43 -0.65 6.00
C TYR A 134 16.41 0.48 5.68
N ILE A 135 16.66 0.73 4.39
CA ILE A 135 17.63 1.73 3.95
C ILE A 135 17.18 3.14 4.34
N LEU A 136 15.90 3.48 4.12
CA LEU A 136 15.33 4.78 4.50
C LEU A 136 15.47 5.01 6.01
N ALA A 137 14.97 4.08 6.83
CA ALA A 137 15.01 4.20 8.27
C ALA A 137 16.45 4.26 8.82
N LYS A 138 17.36 3.47 8.24
CA LYS A 138 18.77 3.47 8.65
C LYS A 138 19.44 4.81 8.39
N ASN A 139 19.24 5.35 7.18
CA ASN A 139 19.85 6.62 6.78
C ASN A 139 19.31 7.81 7.57
N LEU A 140 18.03 7.78 7.96
CA LEU A 140 17.37 8.90 8.63
C LEU A 140 17.47 8.84 10.16
N PHE A 141 17.31 7.66 10.74
CA PHE A 141 17.08 7.49 12.17
C PHE A 141 18.01 6.47 12.85
N GLY A 142 18.89 5.83 12.08
CA GLY A 142 19.88 4.89 12.60
C GLY A 142 19.44 3.43 12.58
N GLU A 143 20.36 2.58 13.03
CA GLU A 143 20.28 1.13 12.78
C GLU A 143 19.18 0.43 13.59
N GLU A 144 18.92 0.86 14.83
CA GLU A 144 17.86 0.29 15.66
C GLU A 144 16.47 0.51 15.04
N VAL A 145 16.20 1.75 14.61
CA VAL A 145 14.95 2.12 13.95
C VAL A 145 14.76 1.34 12.65
N SER A 146 15.84 1.15 11.89
CA SER A 146 15.80 0.35 10.66
C SER A 146 15.46 -1.12 10.88
N TYR A 147 15.94 -1.69 11.98
CA TYR A 147 15.66 -3.06 12.34
C TYR A 147 14.21 -3.24 12.77
N THR A 148 13.73 -2.39 13.67
CA THR A 148 12.35 -2.47 14.15
C THR A 148 11.35 -2.18 13.03
N SER A 149 11.62 -1.21 12.15
CA SER A 149 10.71 -0.88 11.04
C SER A 149 10.65 -2.02 10.02
N SER A 150 11.77 -2.68 9.77
CA SER A 150 11.86 -3.84 8.87
C SER A 150 11.03 -5.01 9.39
N ILE A 151 11.14 -5.32 10.69
CA ILE A 151 10.32 -6.37 11.31
C ILE A 151 8.84 -6.02 11.20
N LEU A 152 8.48 -4.79 11.58
CA LEU A 152 7.09 -4.35 11.55
C LEU A 152 6.52 -4.46 10.13
N VAL A 153 7.23 -4.03 9.09
CA VAL A 153 6.75 -4.14 7.69
C VAL A 153 6.55 -5.59 7.27
N LEU A 154 7.46 -6.49 7.63
CA LEU A 154 7.36 -7.90 7.26
C LEU A 154 6.13 -8.57 7.89
N ILE A 155 5.85 -8.28 9.16
CA ILE A 155 4.77 -8.94 9.92
C ILE A 155 3.46 -8.15 9.94
N TYR A 156 3.41 -6.94 9.38
CA TYR A 156 2.22 -6.09 9.48
C TYR A 156 1.01 -6.77 8.80
N PRO A 157 -0.15 -6.87 9.46
CA PRO A 157 -1.23 -7.71 8.96
C PRO A 157 -1.73 -7.33 7.56
N SER A 158 -1.79 -6.04 7.20
CA SER A 158 -2.20 -5.67 5.82
C SER A 158 -1.20 -6.15 4.77
N PHE A 159 0.11 -6.06 5.03
CA PHE A 159 1.13 -6.57 4.10
C PHE A 159 1.10 -8.09 3.98
N PHE A 160 0.61 -8.76 5.03
CA PHE A 160 0.33 -10.18 4.99
C PHE A 160 -0.93 -10.48 4.17
N VAL A 161 -2.06 -9.81 4.45
CA VAL A 161 -3.34 -10.06 3.78
C VAL A 161 -3.29 -9.75 2.28
N PHE A 162 -2.77 -8.56 1.93
CA PHE A 162 -2.67 -8.16 0.53
C PHE A 162 -1.50 -8.82 -0.22
N SER A 163 -0.76 -9.73 0.42
CA SER A 163 0.21 -10.56 -0.29
C SER A 163 -0.42 -11.71 -1.09
N PHE A 164 -1.58 -12.20 -0.65
CA PHE A 164 -2.35 -13.24 -1.32
C PHE A 164 -3.62 -12.72 -2.01
N ILE A 165 -3.96 -11.45 -1.80
CA ILE A 165 -4.92 -10.72 -2.65
C ILE A 165 -4.06 -9.80 -3.51
N PRO A 166 -3.74 -10.16 -4.77
CA PRO A 166 -2.76 -9.45 -5.59
C PRO A 166 -3.23 -8.06 -6.07
N HIS A 167 -3.66 -7.22 -5.14
CA HIS A 167 -4.03 -5.85 -5.40
C HIS A 167 -2.81 -4.99 -5.69
N LYS A 168 -3.06 -3.97 -6.48
CA LYS A 168 -2.09 -2.97 -6.91
C LYS A 168 -1.53 -2.10 -5.77
N ASP A 169 -2.15 -2.13 -4.59
CA ASP A 169 -1.74 -1.35 -3.42
C ASP A 169 -0.40 -1.79 -2.83
N VAL A 170 -0.08 -3.08 -2.86
CA VAL A 170 1.22 -3.61 -2.39
C VAL A 170 2.34 -3.18 -3.32
N LEU A 171 2.12 -3.33 -4.63
CA LEU A 171 3.07 -2.91 -5.65
C LEU A 171 3.29 -1.38 -5.57
N SER A 172 2.21 -0.62 -5.40
CA SER A 172 2.30 0.83 -5.19
C SER A 172 3.10 1.18 -3.92
N ALA A 173 2.88 0.51 -2.79
CA ALA A 173 3.63 0.75 -1.56
C ALA A 173 5.14 0.50 -1.76
N PHE A 174 5.50 -0.59 -2.46
CA PHE A 174 6.88 -0.91 -2.80
C PHE A 174 7.51 0.17 -3.70
N LEU A 175 6.85 0.53 -4.80
CA LEU A 175 7.33 1.52 -5.76
C LEU A 175 7.43 2.92 -5.16
N LEU A 176 6.48 3.30 -4.31
CA LEU A 176 6.47 4.58 -3.60
C LEU A 176 7.64 4.65 -2.61
N SER A 177 7.92 3.55 -1.90
CA SER A 177 9.07 3.44 -0.98
C SER A 177 10.41 3.53 -1.72
N LEU A 178 10.54 2.87 -2.88
CA LEU A 178 11.74 2.99 -3.72
C LEU A 178 11.90 4.40 -4.30
N SER A 179 10.80 5.02 -4.75
CA SER A 179 10.81 6.40 -5.24
C SER A 179 11.29 7.36 -4.16
N ALA A 180 10.79 7.20 -2.93
CA ALA A 180 11.21 7.99 -1.78
C ALA A 180 12.71 7.80 -1.46
N LEU A 181 13.20 6.56 -1.51
CA LEU A 181 14.61 6.25 -1.33
C LEU A 181 15.51 6.95 -2.37
N SER A 182 15.09 6.95 -3.64
CA SER A 182 15.83 7.61 -4.72
C SER A 182 15.89 9.13 -4.55
N LEU A 183 14.81 9.75 -4.04
CA LEU A 183 14.73 11.18 -3.81
C LEU A 183 15.50 11.68 -2.59
N ILE A 184 15.53 10.90 -1.50
CA ILE A 184 16.26 11.28 -0.27
C ILE A 184 17.78 11.16 -0.46
N LYS A 185 18.26 10.22 -1.30
CA LYS A 185 19.69 10.09 -1.54
C LYS A 185 20.25 11.37 -2.18
N SER A 186 21.03 12.11 -1.40
CA SER A 186 21.55 13.46 -1.69
C SER A 186 22.39 13.60 -2.96
N LYS A 187 22.86 12.49 -3.55
CA LYS A 187 23.56 12.47 -4.84
C LYS A 187 22.68 11.81 -5.90
N LEU A 188 22.24 12.62 -6.87
CA LEU A 188 21.63 12.17 -8.12
C LEU A 188 22.67 11.42 -8.95
N SER A 189 22.94 10.17 -8.60
CA SER A 189 23.69 9.26 -9.47
C SER A 189 22.79 8.81 -10.62
N THR A 190 23.39 8.47 -11.77
CA THR A 190 22.67 7.88 -12.91
C THR A 190 21.82 6.69 -12.50
N ALA A 191 22.32 5.86 -11.58
CA ALA A 191 21.57 4.72 -11.04
C ALA A 191 20.33 5.14 -10.25
N ASN A 192 20.42 6.21 -9.42
CA ASN A 192 19.26 6.71 -8.68
C ASN A 192 18.23 7.38 -9.60
N ILE A 193 18.68 8.09 -10.65
CA ILE A 193 17.79 8.68 -11.66
C ILE A 193 17.07 7.57 -12.41
N LEU A 194 17.79 6.56 -12.87
CA LEU A 194 17.19 5.40 -13.56
C LEU A 194 16.19 4.69 -12.65
N LEU A 195 16.56 4.42 -11.40
CA LEU A 195 15.67 3.80 -10.42
C LEU A 195 14.42 4.64 -10.20
N PHE A 196 14.57 5.96 -10.03
CA PHE A 196 13.43 6.88 -9.87
C PHE A 196 12.53 6.89 -11.11
N SER A 197 13.09 6.98 -12.31
CA SER A 197 12.32 6.93 -13.55
C SER A 197 11.54 5.62 -13.68
N LEU A 198 12.18 4.49 -13.39
CA LEU A 198 11.53 3.18 -13.41
C LEU A 198 10.39 3.08 -12.38
N THR A 199 10.58 3.63 -11.18
CA THR A 199 9.53 3.60 -10.14
C THR A 199 8.38 4.53 -10.47
N ILE A 200 8.63 5.68 -11.08
CA ILE A 200 7.58 6.59 -11.59
C ILE A 200 6.79 5.93 -12.71
N LEU A 201 7.47 5.27 -13.67
CA LEU A 201 6.79 4.52 -14.74
C LEU A 201 5.92 3.41 -14.15
N GLY A 202 6.42 2.65 -13.18
CA GLY A 202 5.62 1.64 -12.49
C GLY A 202 4.46 2.21 -11.66
N LEU A 203 4.62 3.41 -11.09
CA LEU A 203 3.51 4.08 -10.40
C LEU A 203 2.46 4.57 -11.41
N LEU A 204 2.87 5.00 -12.60
CA LEU A 204 1.96 5.47 -13.64
C LEU A 204 1.01 4.38 -14.11
N THR A 205 1.50 3.13 -14.17
CA THR A 205 0.73 1.96 -14.61
C THR A 205 -0.21 1.40 -13.54
N VAL A 206 0.06 1.69 -12.26
CA VAL A 206 -0.62 1.05 -11.11
C VAL A 206 -1.48 2.06 -10.33
N ARG A 207 -0.91 3.21 -10.00
CA ARG A 207 -1.47 4.27 -9.13
C ARG A 207 -0.94 5.64 -9.54
N PRO A 208 -1.37 6.19 -10.69
CA PRO A 208 -0.88 7.49 -11.18
C PRO A 208 -1.12 8.63 -10.17
N GLU A 209 -2.16 8.55 -9.34
CA GLU A 209 -2.43 9.51 -8.27
C GLU A 209 -1.27 9.64 -7.25
N MET A 210 -0.50 8.57 -7.05
CA MET A 210 0.64 8.57 -6.12
C MET A 210 1.84 9.36 -6.66
N ILE A 211 1.91 9.60 -7.97
CA ILE A 211 2.94 10.45 -8.57
C ILE A 211 2.74 11.90 -8.14
N ILE A 212 1.49 12.38 -8.20
CA ILE A 212 1.13 13.74 -7.76
C ILE A 212 1.46 13.90 -6.27
N VAL A 213 1.06 12.92 -5.46
CA VAL A 213 1.38 12.88 -4.02
C VAL A 213 2.88 13.00 -3.78
N LEU A 214 3.68 12.24 -4.52
CA LEU A 214 5.13 12.23 -4.39
C LEU A 214 5.76 13.60 -4.75
N ILE A 215 5.35 14.20 -5.87
CA ILE A 215 5.82 15.52 -6.30
C ILE A 215 5.47 16.58 -5.25
N LEU A 216 4.21 16.64 -4.82
CA LEU A 216 3.75 17.62 -3.84
C LEU A 216 4.49 17.47 -2.52
N SER A 217 4.69 16.23 -2.07
CA SER A 217 5.46 15.94 -0.86
C SER A 217 6.89 16.45 -0.96
N TYR A 218 7.52 16.26 -2.13
CA TYR A 218 8.88 16.71 -2.39
C TYR A 218 8.98 18.25 -2.42
N ILE A 219 8.03 18.93 -3.08
CA ILE A 219 7.98 20.39 -3.13
C ILE A 219 7.81 20.97 -1.73
N LEU A 220 6.85 20.48 -0.96
CA LEU A 220 6.59 20.94 0.42
C LEU A 220 7.80 20.71 1.33
N TRP A 221 8.41 19.54 1.23
CA TRP A 221 9.63 19.21 1.97
C TRP A 221 10.77 20.19 1.68
N ARG A 222 11.07 20.43 0.38
CA ARG A 222 12.13 21.35 -0.02
C ARG A 222 11.81 22.78 0.39
N ALA A 223 10.56 23.22 0.26
CA ALA A 223 10.13 24.55 0.71
C ALA A 223 10.35 24.75 2.22
N LEU A 224 10.07 23.72 3.03
CA LEU A 224 10.20 23.80 4.48
C LEU A 224 11.66 23.75 4.97
N ILE A 225 12.50 22.89 4.38
CA ILE A 225 13.89 22.71 4.82
C ILE A 225 14.83 23.76 4.24
N SER A 226 14.67 24.13 2.97
CA SER A 226 15.70 24.93 2.28
C SER A 226 15.76 26.38 2.73
N GLY A 227 14.70 26.95 3.31
CA GLY A 227 14.67 28.29 3.90
C GLY A 227 14.97 29.48 2.97
N ARG A 228 15.79 29.32 1.92
CA ARG A 228 16.21 30.30 0.91
C ARG A 228 16.71 29.57 -0.35
N ARG A 229 16.16 29.98 -1.51
CA ARG A 229 16.51 29.59 -2.90
C ARG A 229 16.39 28.09 -3.22
N LEU A 230 15.24 27.73 -3.80
CA LEU A 230 15.08 26.56 -4.67
C LEU A 230 16.08 26.66 -5.83
N TYR A 231 17.30 26.14 -5.67
CA TYR A 231 18.25 26.08 -6.77
C TYR A 231 17.70 25.11 -7.84
N THR A 232 17.57 25.64 -9.05
CA THR A 232 16.53 25.35 -10.05
C THR A 232 16.93 24.35 -11.15
N SER A 233 18.00 23.56 -10.99
CA SER A 233 18.53 22.80 -12.14
C SER A 233 18.36 21.28 -12.10
N SER A 234 17.73 20.67 -11.09
CA SER A 234 17.48 19.21 -11.08
C SER A 234 16.05 18.86 -10.69
N ILE A 235 15.47 19.64 -9.78
CA ILE A 235 14.07 19.57 -9.38
C ILE A 235 13.17 19.98 -10.53
N THR A 236 13.53 21.05 -11.24
CA THR A 236 12.79 21.54 -12.40
C THR A 236 12.78 20.51 -13.52
N TRP A 237 13.88 19.79 -13.77
CA TRP A 237 13.88 18.69 -14.74
C TRP A 237 13.05 17.49 -14.31
N SER A 238 13.04 17.16 -13.01
CA SER A 238 12.20 16.07 -12.49
C SER A 238 10.71 16.43 -12.59
N ILE A 239 10.37 17.68 -12.28
CA ILE A 239 9.01 18.21 -12.47
C ILE A 239 8.66 18.25 -13.96
N ILE A 240 9.56 18.72 -14.84
CA ILE A 240 9.34 18.73 -16.30
C ILE A 240 9.13 17.31 -16.83
N VAL A 241 9.95 16.33 -16.42
CA VAL A 241 9.79 14.93 -16.85
C VAL A 241 8.47 14.36 -16.36
N VAL A 242 8.08 14.62 -15.11
CA VAL A 242 6.81 14.13 -14.57
C VAL A 242 5.61 14.88 -15.19
N SER A 243 5.74 16.18 -15.45
CA SER A 243 4.74 16.97 -16.17
C SER A 243 4.61 16.50 -17.61
N ILE A 244 5.70 16.14 -18.30
CA ILE A 244 5.68 15.55 -19.65
C ILE A 244 5.06 14.16 -19.60
N ALA A 245 5.42 13.30 -18.65
CA ALA A 245 4.83 11.98 -18.50
C ALA A 245 3.33 12.05 -18.18
N SER A 246 2.94 12.97 -17.30
CA SER A 246 1.53 13.22 -16.95
C SER A 246 0.76 13.82 -18.12
N TYR A 247 1.36 14.78 -18.83
CA TYR A 247 0.80 15.37 -20.04
C TYR A 247 0.64 14.33 -21.15
N LEU A 248 1.63 13.48 -21.42
CA LEU A 248 1.53 12.40 -22.40
C LEU A 248 0.44 11.40 -22.01
N THR A 249 0.33 11.05 -20.73
CA THR A 249 -0.76 10.19 -20.25
C THR A 249 -2.13 10.85 -20.43
N TYR A 250 -2.24 12.15 -20.20
CA TYR A 250 -3.49 12.90 -20.28
C TYR A 250 -3.90 13.26 -21.72
N THR A 251 -2.93 13.49 -22.61
CA THR A 251 -3.15 13.92 -24.00
C THR A 251 -3.20 12.79 -25.00
N VAL A 252 -2.52 11.67 -24.74
CA VAL A 252 -2.60 10.47 -25.59
C VAL A 252 -3.85 9.64 -25.23
N LEU A 253 -4.43 9.83 -24.04
CA LEU A 253 -5.57 9.03 -23.55
C LEU A 253 -6.77 9.88 -23.05
N PRO A 254 -7.13 11.03 -23.66
CA PRO A 254 -8.07 12.00 -23.08
C PRO A 254 -9.49 11.42 -22.95
N ASP A 255 -9.94 10.71 -23.99
CA ASP A 255 -11.31 10.16 -24.06
C ASP A 255 -11.54 9.01 -23.06
N MET A 256 -10.47 8.43 -22.50
CA MET A 256 -10.56 7.28 -21.58
C MET A 256 -10.46 7.67 -20.09
N TYR A 257 -9.81 8.79 -19.78
CA TYR A 257 -9.61 9.23 -18.39
C TYR A 257 -10.59 10.31 -17.93
N ALA A 258 -11.03 11.18 -18.85
CA ALA A 258 -11.82 12.36 -18.50
C ALA A 258 -13.24 12.00 -18.02
N ASP A 259 -13.89 10.99 -18.62
CA ASP A 259 -15.30 10.71 -18.35
C ASP A 259 -15.57 9.75 -17.17
N SER A 260 -14.60 8.94 -16.72
CA SER A 260 -14.90 7.79 -15.84
C SER A 260 -14.18 7.75 -14.47
N MET A 261 -13.04 8.43 -14.29
CA MET A 261 -12.22 8.26 -13.07
C MET A 261 -12.31 9.43 -12.08
N PHE A 262 -12.42 10.65 -12.58
CA PHE A 262 -12.47 11.87 -11.77
C PHE A 262 -13.76 12.68 -11.99
N SER A 263 -14.62 12.25 -12.91
CA SER A 263 -15.98 12.76 -13.00
C SER A 263 -16.74 12.38 -11.73
N LEU A 264 -17.58 13.28 -11.23
CA LEU A 264 -18.48 12.98 -10.12
C LEU A 264 -19.35 11.75 -10.47
N GLU A 265 -19.86 11.66 -11.70
CA GLU A 265 -20.53 10.47 -12.24
C GLU A 265 -19.72 9.18 -12.07
N GLY A 266 -18.44 9.16 -12.46
CA GLY A 266 -17.60 7.97 -12.39
C GLY A 266 -17.24 7.56 -10.96
N ILE A 267 -17.15 8.53 -10.04
CA ILE A 267 -17.03 8.26 -8.61
C ILE A 267 -18.36 7.68 -8.10
N TYR A 268 -19.51 8.24 -8.48
CA TYR A 268 -20.83 7.76 -8.07
C TYR A 268 -21.13 6.35 -8.58
N ALA A 269 -20.83 6.04 -9.85
CA ALA A 269 -21.02 4.71 -10.41
C ALA A 269 -20.20 3.64 -9.66
N ARG A 270 -18.96 3.95 -9.26
CA ARG A 270 -18.15 3.03 -8.44
C ARG A 270 -18.69 2.87 -7.03
N VAL A 271 -19.26 3.92 -6.46
CA VAL A 271 -19.88 3.88 -5.13
C VAL A 271 -21.12 3.03 -5.17
N GLU A 272 -21.93 3.17 -6.21
CA GLU A 272 -23.13 2.38 -6.46
C GLU A 272 -22.78 0.90 -6.70
N ASP A 273 -21.71 0.62 -7.46
CA ASP A 273 -21.15 -0.74 -7.57
C ASP A 273 -20.66 -1.25 -6.20
N THR A 274 -19.99 -0.41 -5.41
CA THR A 274 -19.45 -0.80 -4.09
C THR A 274 -20.54 -0.97 -3.03
N SER A 275 -21.64 -0.23 -3.12
CA SER A 275 -22.81 -0.36 -2.24
C SER A 275 -23.65 -1.59 -2.62
N ASN A 276 -23.75 -1.92 -3.91
CA ASN A 276 -24.43 -3.13 -4.40
C ASN A 276 -23.67 -4.44 -4.10
N ILE A 277 -22.35 -4.39 -3.90
CA ILE A 277 -21.50 -5.58 -3.59
C ILE A 277 -21.58 -6.02 -2.10
N GLY A 278 -22.58 -5.56 -1.34
CA GLY A 278 -22.85 -6.11 -0.01
C GLY A 278 -21.94 -5.59 1.10
N SER A 279 -21.32 -4.42 0.93
CA SER A 279 -20.63 -3.77 2.04
C SER A 279 -21.65 -3.25 3.06
N SER A 280 -21.63 -3.81 4.26
CA SER A 280 -22.50 -3.51 5.41
C SER A 280 -22.34 -2.08 5.98
N GLY A 281 -21.84 -1.12 5.19
CA GLY A 281 -21.55 0.26 5.60
C GLY A 281 -22.38 1.33 4.88
N GLY A 282 -23.45 0.93 4.18
CA GLY A 282 -24.16 1.74 3.17
C GLY A 282 -24.56 3.16 3.57
N GLY A 283 -24.91 3.44 4.83
CA GLY A 283 -25.41 4.77 5.20
C GLY A 283 -24.34 5.88 5.24
N ILE A 284 -23.39 5.77 6.17
CA ILE A 284 -22.48 6.87 6.48
C ILE A 284 -21.38 7.01 5.41
N GLN A 285 -20.88 5.90 4.90
CA GLN A 285 -19.80 5.91 3.92
C GLN A 285 -20.26 6.51 2.59
N GLU A 286 -21.43 6.11 2.11
CA GLU A 286 -22.02 6.69 0.90
C GLU A 286 -22.29 8.18 1.10
N SER A 287 -22.81 8.55 2.28
CA SER A 287 -23.02 9.95 2.66
C SER A 287 -21.73 10.77 2.59
N ILE A 288 -20.59 10.22 3.05
CA ILE A 288 -19.27 10.88 2.98
C ILE A 288 -18.78 11.02 1.55
N ILE A 289 -18.95 10.00 0.71
CA ILE A 289 -18.45 10.03 -0.67
C ILE A 289 -19.23 11.04 -1.52
N ARG A 290 -20.52 11.21 -1.23
CA ARG A 290 -21.41 12.22 -1.84
C ARG A 290 -21.10 13.66 -1.39
N GLN A 291 -20.26 13.86 -0.38
CA GLN A 291 -19.84 15.22 0.00
C GLN A 291 -18.86 15.80 -1.00
N ASN A 292 -18.70 17.14 -0.97
CA ASN A 292 -17.64 17.81 -1.71
C ASN A 292 -16.26 17.28 -1.30
N ILE A 293 -15.27 17.45 -2.18
CA ILE A 293 -13.91 16.91 -2.01
C ILE A 293 -13.29 17.27 -0.65
N PHE A 294 -13.52 18.47 -0.13
CA PHE A 294 -12.95 18.92 1.13
C PHE A 294 -13.52 18.14 2.32
N ILE A 295 -14.85 18.10 2.45
CA ILE A 295 -15.54 17.36 3.52
C ILE A 295 -15.26 15.86 3.38
N ARG A 296 -15.32 15.32 2.16
CA ARG A 296 -15.01 13.91 1.87
C ARG A 296 -13.60 13.55 2.30
N THR A 297 -12.62 14.41 2.02
CA THR A 297 -11.23 14.19 2.41
C THR A 297 -11.06 14.26 3.93
N LEU A 298 -11.67 15.25 4.58
CA LEU A 298 -11.58 15.42 6.03
C LEU A 298 -12.21 14.22 6.78
N LEU A 299 -13.48 13.93 6.49
CA LEU A 299 -14.19 12.81 7.11
C LEU A 299 -13.62 11.47 6.68
N GLY A 300 -13.31 11.31 5.39
CA GLY A 300 -12.71 10.10 4.84
C GLY A 300 -11.35 9.79 5.46
N SER A 301 -10.56 10.80 5.82
CA SER A 301 -9.28 10.60 6.53
C SER A 301 -9.52 10.03 7.94
N VAL A 302 -10.49 10.57 8.67
CA VAL A 302 -10.88 10.05 9.99
C VAL A 302 -11.38 8.60 9.86
N PHE A 303 -12.24 8.32 8.88
CA PHE A 303 -12.71 6.96 8.59
C PHE A 303 -11.57 6.02 8.16
N LEU A 304 -10.60 6.50 7.38
CA LEU A 304 -9.38 5.75 7.06
C LEU A 304 -8.46 5.55 8.25
N LEU A 305 -8.66 6.14 9.43
CA LEU A 305 -7.93 5.71 10.62
C LEU A 305 -8.76 4.69 11.41
N ILE A 306 -10.08 4.88 11.44
CA ILE A 306 -10.97 4.18 12.35
C ILE A 306 -11.57 2.89 11.75
N LYS A 307 -11.74 2.77 10.44
CA LYS A 307 -12.34 1.56 9.82
C LYS A 307 -11.45 0.31 10.03
N PRO A 308 -11.99 -0.91 10.24
CA PRO A 308 -13.39 -1.31 10.32
C PRO A 308 -13.97 -1.24 11.74
N PHE A 309 -13.54 -0.30 12.59
CA PHE A 309 -14.02 -0.23 13.96
C PHE A 309 -15.45 0.35 14.07
N PRO A 310 -16.35 -0.28 14.84
CA PRO A 310 -16.24 -1.62 15.40
C PRO A 310 -16.68 -2.72 14.41
N PRO A 311 -16.08 -3.90 14.51
CA PRO A 311 -16.26 -4.96 13.53
C PRO A 311 -17.54 -5.80 13.72
N THR A 312 -18.54 -5.33 14.47
CA THR A 312 -19.64 -6.20 14.96
C THR A 312 -20.44 -6.89 13.85
N GLU A 313 -20.62 -6.24 12.70
CA GLU A 313 -21.29 -6.84 11.52
C GLU A 313 -20.32 -7.58 10.59
N THR A 314 -19.02 -7.37 10.77
CA THR A 314 -17.94 -7.96 9.94
C THR A 314 -17.30 -9.21 10.56
N LEU A 315 -17.77 -9.65 11.73
CA LEU A 315 -17.30 -10.87 12.40
C LEU A 315 -18.17 -12.10 12.11
N THR A 316 -19.31 -11.93 11.43
CA THR A 316 -20.30 -13.00 11.19
C THR A 316 -20.10 -13.74 9.86
N GLY A 317 -18.96 -13.57 9.16
CA GLY A 317 -18.63 -14.28 7.92
C GLY A 317 -17.15 -14.19 7.53
N LEU A 318 -16.73 -14.93 6.50
CA LEU A 318 -15.39 -14.87 5.89
C LEU A 318 -15.28 -13.71 4.89
N ASP A 319 -15.60 -12.49 5.31
CA ASP A 319 -15.45 -11.30 4.45
C ASP A 319 -14.02 -10.74 4.54
N LEU A 320 -13.59 -10.04 3.49
CA LEU A 320 -12.34 -9.29 3.44
C LEU A 320 -12.20 -8.35 4.64
N ALA A 321 -13.29 -7.75 5.12
CA ALA A 321 -13.27 -6.90 6.31
C ALA A 321 -12.77 -7.63 7.57
N THR A 322 -13.09 -8.92 7.72
CA THR A 322 -12.63 -9.77 8.81
C THR A 322 -11.11 -9.93 8.76
N PHE A 323 -10.54 -10.19 7.58
CA PHE A 323 -9.09 -10.30 7.38
C PHE A 323 -8.36 -8.97 7.62
N LEU A 324 -9.00 -7.83 7.36
CA LEU A 324 -8.40 -6.51 7.57
C LEU A 324 -8.49 -6.02 9.02
N THR A 325 -9.33 -6.62 9.85
CA THR A 325 -9.55 -6.22 11.24
C THR A 325 -8.27 -6.24 12.09
N PRO A 326 -7.40 -7.28 12.04
CA PRO A 326 -6.12 -7.26 12.74
C PRO A 326 -5.23 -6.06 12.38
N SER A 327 -5.25 -5.63 11.11
CA SER A 327 -4.46 -4.48 10.69
C SER A 327 -4.98 -3.16 11.27
N ALA A 328 -6.28 -3.03 11.47
CA ALA A 328 -6.86 -1.86 12.11
C ALA A 328 -6.58 -1.84 13.62
N PHE A 329 -6.60 -3.00 14.27
CA PHE A 329 -6.15 -3.04 15.67
C PHE A 329 -4.67 -2.70 15.78
N ALA A 330 -3.83 -3.26 14.90
CA ALA A 330 -2.41 -2.95 14.86
C ALA A 330 -2.15 -1.45 14.71
N ILE A 331 -2.90 -0.73 13.85
CA ILE A 331 -2.71 0.72 13.70
C ILE A 331 -2.95 1.46 15.02
N TYR A 332 -3.96 1.09 15.82
CA TYR A 332 -4.24 1.76 17.09
C TYR A 332 -3.11 1.56 18.10
N PHE A 333 -2.53 0.36 18.17
CA PHE A 333 -1.41 0.11 19.06
C PHE A 333 -0.14 0.86 18.65
N ILE A 334 0.11 1.03 17.35
CA ILE A 334 1.32 1.74 16.89
C ILE A 334 1.12 3.26 16.82
N LEU A 335 -0.12 3.76 16.71
CA LEU A 335 -0.40 5.18 16.46
C LEU A 335 0.27 6.14 17.45
N PRO A 336 0.29 5.91 18.78
CA PRO A 336 0.95 6.88 19.65
C PRO A 336 2.47 6.90 19.45
N PHE A 337 3.07 5.78 19.03
CA PHE A 337 4.48 5.76 18.62
C PHE A 337 4.69 6.51 17.31
N VAL A 338 3.78 6.37 16.34
CA VAL A 338 3.80 7.15 15.10
C VAL A 338 3.79 8.64 15.40
N LEU A 339 2.82 9.10 16.21
CA LEU A 339 2.69 10.52 16.56
C LEU A 339 3.93 11.06 17.25
N TYR A 340 4.49 10.29 18.19
CA TYR A 340 5.72 10.68 18.88
C TYR A 340 6.94 10.72 17.95
N GLY A 341 7.07 9.74 17.05
CA GLY A 341 8.14 9.70 16.04
C GLY A 341 8.03 10.84 15.03
N VAL A 342 6.83 11.15 14.54
CA VAL A 342 6.55 12.29 13.66
C VAL A 342 6.92 13.60 14.35
N TRP A 343 6.44 13.82 15.58
CA TRP A 343 6.77 15.03 16.36
C TRP A 343 8.29 15.20 16.54
N ALA A 344 9.00 14.13 16.89
CA ALA A 344 10.44 14.16 17.06
C ALA A 344 11.19 14.42 15.74
N SER A 345 10.68 13.90 14.62
CA SER A 345 11.24 14.13 13.29
C SER A 345 11.03 15.59 12.85
N ILE A 346 9.84 16.16 13.07
CA ILE A 346 9.55 17.58 12.76
C ILE A 346 10.51 18.50 13.52
N LYS A 347 10.80 18.20 14.78
CA LYS A 347 11.75 18.98 15.60
C LYS A 347 13.17 19.00 15.04
N ARG A 348 13.59 17.92 14.36
CA ARG A 348 14.92 17.81 13.73
C ARG A 348 15.03 18.59 12.43
N ARG A 349 13.91 18.87 11.73
CA ARG A 349 13.85 19.54 10.42
C ARG A 349 14.82 18.92 9.39
N ASP A 350 14.86 17.59 9.35
CA ASP A 350 15.73 16.83 8.44
C ASP A 350 14.91 16.13 7.35
N ASP A 351 15.60 15.33 6.53
CA ASP A 351 15.05 14.52 5.45
C ASP A 351 13.88 13.62 5.89
N GLY A 352 13.75 13.30 7.19
CA GLY A 352 12.58 12.59 7.73
C GLY A 352 11.27 13.33 7.50
N THR A 353 11.32 14.66 7.40
CA THR A 353 10.14 15.50 7.12
C THR A 353 9.52 15.20 5.75
N PHE A 354 10.31 14.77 4.77
CA PHE A 354 9.78 14.35 3.47
C PHE A 354 8.82 13.16 3.61
N LEU A 355 9.20 12.17 4.43
CA LEU A 355 8.37 10.99 4.67
C LEU A 355 7.08 11.34 5.42
N ILE A 356 7.08 12.41 6.22
CA ILE A 356 5.87 12.91 6.88
C ILE A 356 4.90 13.47 5.83
N PHE A 357 5.37 14.34 4.94
CA PHE A 357 4.52 14.87 3.87
C PHE A 357 4.02 13.77 2.95
N LEU A 358 4.89 12.82 2.60
CA LEU A 358 4.53 11.66 1.80
C LEU A 358 3.42 10.85 2.46
N ALA A 359 3.58 10.54 3.75
CA ALA A 359 2.59 9.78 4.49
C ALA A 359 1.23 10.51 4.56
N VAL A 360 1.25 11.80 4.94
CA VAL A 360 0.03 12.61 5.06
C VAL A 360 -0.66 12.77 3.72
N LEU A 361 0.06 13.10 2.65
CA LEU A 361 -0.54 13.32 1.33
C LEU A 361 -1.05 12.02 0.70
N THR A 362 -0.38 10.87 0.90
CA THR A 362 -0.93 9.56 0.51
C THR A 362 -2.25 9.29 1.22
N PHE A 363 -2.32 9.62 2.52
CA PHE A 363 -3.53 9.41 3.32
C PHE A 363 -4.68 10.32 2.86
N VAL A 364 -4.38 11.59 2.60
CA VAL A 364 -5.31 12.59 2.06
C VAL A 364 -5.81 12.17 0.68
N ALA A 365 -4.92 11.72 -0.21
CA ALA A 365 -5.29 11.23 -1.54
C ALA A 365 -6.20 9.99 -1.47
N ALA A 366 -5.86 9.05 -0.58
CA ALA A 366 -6.70 7.88 -0.33
C ALA A 366 -8.11 8.27 0.15
N ALA A 367 -8.20 9.23 1.09
CA ALA A 367 -9.48 9.74 1.59
C ALA A 367 -10.26 10.49 0.50
N ALA A 368 -9.57 11.31 -0.29
CA ALA A 368 -10.14 12.08 -1.38
C ALA A 368 -10.74 11.19 -2.48
N VAL A 369 -10.08 10.09 -2.82
CA VAL A 369 -10.52 9.15 -3.87
C VAL A 369 -11.62 8.23 -3.38
N THR A 370 -11.56 7.79 -2.11
CA THR A 370 -12.41 6.69 -1.63
C THR A 370 -13.45 7.09 -0.60
N GLY A 371 -13.43 8.33 -0.11
CA GLY A 371 -14.17 8.73 1.09
C GLY A 371 -13.82 7.89 2.32
N GLY A 372 -12.67 7.21 2.30
CA GLY A 372 -12.25 6.25 3.31
C GLY A 372 -12.93 4.90 3.30
N ALA A 373 -13.67 4.59 2.22
CA ALA A 373 -14.29 3.29 2.00
C ALA A 373 -13.28 2.15 1.97
N ALA A 374 -12.17 2.37 1.28
CA ALA A 374 -11.25 1.30 0.91
C ALA A 374 -10.04 1.31 1.85
N VAL A 375 -10.18 0.57 2.96
CA VAL A 375 -9.11 0.36 3.97
C VAL A 375 -7.79 -0.09 3.33
N ARG A 376 -7.84 -0.79 2.18
CA ARG A 376 -6.68 -1.22 1.40
C ARG A 376 -5.72 -0.09 1.00
N TYR A 377 -6.20 1.15 0.82
CA TYR A 377 -5.32 2.29 0.50
C TYR A 377 -4.35 2.65 1.62
N ARG A 378 -4.60 2.18 2.86
CA ARG A 378 -3.64 2.32 3.95
C ARG A 378 -2.32 1.61 3.66
N VAL A 379 -2.33 0.53 2.87
CA VAL A 379 -1.12 -0.26 2.57
C VAL A 379 -0.01 0.61 1.98
N GLN A 380 -0.38 1.61 1.16
CA GLN A 380 0.56 2.52 0.51
C GLN A 380 1.26 3.45 1.52
N VAL A 381 0.59 3.82 2.61
CA VAL A 381 1.12 4.71 3.64
C VAL A 381 1.86 3.97 4.76
N MET A 382 1.46 2.72 5.02
CA MET A 382 1.95 1.95 6.18
C MET A 382 3.48 1.88 6.28
N PRO A 383 4.26 1.67 5.20
CA PRO A 383 5.72 1.61 5.32
C PRO A 383 6.32 2.82 6.04
N PHE A 384 5.84 4.03 5.73
CA PHE A 384 6.32 5.26 6.34
C PHE A 384 5.84 5.43 7.77
N LEU A 385 4.58 5.08 8.06
CA LEU A 385 4.06 5.09 9.43
C LEU A 385 4.84 4.12 10.32
N LEU A 386 5.22 2.94 9.82
CA LEU A 386 6.01 1.96 10.58
C LEU A 386 7.46 2.42 10.84
N ILE A 387 8.05 3.24 9.95
CA ILE A 387 9.31 3.95 10.24
C ILE A 387 9.12 4.91 11.42
N PHE A 388 8.06 5.74 11.41
CA PHE A 388 7.83 6.68 12.50
C PHE A 388 7.44 5.99 13.81
N ALA A 389 6.65 4.92 13.77
CA ALA A 389 6.36 4.09 14.94
C ALA A 389 7.65 3.54 15.56
N SER A 390 8.53 3.02 14.71
CA SER A 390 9.85 2.52 15.13
C SER A 390 10.71 3.61 15.73
N TYR A 391 10.74 4.80 15.11
CA TYR A 391 11.51 5.93 15.62
C TYR A 391 10.97 6.39 16.98
N GLY A 392 9.65 6.56 17.08
CA GLY A 392 8.97 6.88 18.34
C GLY A 392 9.22 5.83 19.43
N TYR A 393 9.29 4.54 19.06
CA TYR A 393 9.63 3.46 19.99
C TYR A 393 11.08 3.49 20.47
N CYS A 394 12.04 3.83 19.61
CA CYS A 394 13.47 3.83 19.96
C CYS A 394 13.94 5.09 20.71
N LEU A 395 13.18 6.19 20.67
CA LEU A 395 13.57 7.43 21.36
C LEU A 395 13.69 7.24 22.90
N PRO A 396 14.66 7.87 23.57
CA PRO A 396 14.76 7.82 25.03
C PRO A 396 13.67 8.67 25.71
N GLY A 397 13.23 8.27 26.90
CA GLY A 397 12.29 9.03 27.74
C GLY A 397 11.14 8.21 28.35
N ASN A 398 10.48 8.74 29.38
CA ASN A 398 9.31 8.11 29.99
C ASN A 398 8.05 8.37 29.15
N LYS A 399 7.68 7.39 28.32
CA LYS A 399 6.53 7.47 27.40
C LYS A 399 5.22 6.98 28.02
N LYS A 400 5.27 6.40 29.22
CA LYS A 400 4.10 5.84 29.92
C LYS A 400 2.91 6.79 30.00
N PRO A 401 3.04 8.07 30.39
CA PRO A 401 1.86 8.95 30.52
C PRO A 401 1.21 9.24 29.17
N LEU A 402 1.99 9.44 28.10
CA LEU A 402 1.48 9.65 26.76
C LEU A 402 0.67 8.43 26.28
N PHE A 403 1.23 7.23 26.45
CA PHE A 403 0.56 5.99 26.06
C PHE A 403 -0.68 5.70 26.90
N LEU A 404 -0.59 5.87 28.22
CA LEU A 404 -1.73 5.68 29.11
C LEU A 404 -2.88 6.64 28.75
N GLY A 405 -2.56 7.92 28.52
CA GLY A 405 -3.54 8.91 28.09
C GLY A 405 -4.19 8.55 26.76
N TYR A 406 -3.39 8.13 25.76
CA TYR A 406 -3.91 7.68 24.47
C TYR A 406 -4.84 6.46 24.61
N TYR A 407 -4.42 5.41 25.30
CA TYR A 407 -5.22 4.20 25.44
C TYR A 407 -6.49 4.43 26.28
N LEU A 408 -6.42 5.31 27.30
CA LEU A 408 -7.60 5.71 28.06
C LEU A 408 -8.60 6.47 27.17
N LEU A 409 -8.15 7.44 26.39
CA LEU A 409 -9.00 8.15 25.42
C LEU A 409 -9.56 7.22 24.35
N PHE A 410 -8.76 6.26 23.87
CA PHE A 410 -9.20 5.26 22.91
C PHE A 410 -10.32 4.40 23.50
N VAL A 411 -10.12 3.82 24.70
CA VAL A 411 -11.13 3.01 25.38
C VAL A 411 -12.40 3.82 25.66
N LEU A 412 -12.28 5.07 26.11
CA LEU A 412 -13.44 5.95 26.29
C LEU A 412 -14.17 6.22 24.96
N GLY A 413 -13.43 6.45 23.88
CA GLY A 413 -14.01 6.61 22.54
C GLY A 413 -14.73 5.36 22.05
N VAL A 414 -14.18 4.17 22.32
CA VAL A 414 -14.83 2.88 22.04
C VAL A 414 -16.13 2.74 22.83
N ILE A 415 -16.10 3.01 24.13
CA ILE A 415 -17.29 2.93 25.00
C ILE A 415 -18.37 3.91 24.52
N LEU A 416 -18.00 5.17 24.25
CA LEU A 416 -18.92 6.19 23.75
C LEU A 416 -19.57 5.76 22.43
N TYR A 417 -18.77 5.22 21.49
CA TYR A 417 -19.28 4.71 20.23
C TYR A 417 -20.31 3.58 20.45
N ILE A 418 -19.97 2.59 21.28
CA ILE A 418 -20.86 1.44 21.56
C ILE A 418 -22.18 1.93 22.17
N SER A 419 -22.10 2.87 23.11
CA SER A 419 -23.29 3.48 23.73
C SER A 419 -24.16 4.24 22.73
N LEU A 420 -23.56 5.03 21.83
CA LEU A 420 -24.29 5.75 20.78
C LEU A 420 -24.96 4.79 19.80
N LYS A 421 -24.27 3.73 19.36
CA LYS A 421 -24.84 2.73 18.46
C LYS A 421 -25.99 1.96 19.13
N ALA A 422 -25.84 1.58 20.40
CA ALA A 422 -26.91 0.94 21.17
C ALA A 422 -28.15 1.84 21.24
N ALA A 423 -27.95 3.15 21.47
CA ALA A 423 -29.05 4.12 21.54
C ALA A 423 -29.79 4.32 20.21
N THR A 424 -29.16 4.06 19.05
CA THR A 424 -29.83 4.15 17.74
C THR A 424 -30.62 2.90 17.34
N ILE A 425 -30.46 1.79 18.08
CA ILE A 425 -31.17 0.52 17.83
C ILE A 425 -32.51 0.46 18.59
N PHE A 426 -32.67 1.28 19.62
CA PHE A 426 -33.93 1.48 20.37
C PHE A 426 -34.63 2.75 19.89
#